data_AF-V2WTZ8-F1
#
_entry.id   AF-V2WTZ8-F1
#
_cell.length_a   1.000
_cell.length_b   1.000
_cell.length_c   1.000
_cell.angle_alpha   90.00
_cell.angle_beta   90.00
_cell.angle_gamma   90.00
#
_symmetry.space_group_name_H-M   'P 1'
#
loop_
_entity.id
_entity.type
_entity.pdbx_description
1 polymer ?
#
loop_
_entity_poly.entity_id
_entity_poly.type
_entity_poly.pdbx_seq_one_letter_code
_entity_poly.pdbx_strand_id
1 'polypeptide(L)'
;MTTKHTGTSLEDLISALRTLQANGEKKENKVAVPNSYDGSPAKASTFLTEVDLYLMANDTLYPNDKDKILFTLSYMKDRHAAKWMKAKTNEYKKNLKEKEAEASDTKPEDQIHLMTWEEFLDNFKKAFQLLDIGTDARLKLRDLKQNKKHMDEYITNFRLLAIDSEYDD
;
A
#
# COMPACT_ATOMS: atom_id res chain seq x y z
N MET A 1 32.75 24.59 -6.05
CA MET A 1 32.43 23.16 -6.27
C MET A 1 30.93 22.98 -6.12
N THR A 2 30.21 22.78 -7.21
CA THR A 2 28.75 22.59 -7.20
C THR A 2 28.44 21.11 -7.08
N THR A 3 28.04 20.68 -5.88
CA THR A 3 27.54 19.32 -5.64
C THR A 3 26.16 19.17 -6.28
N LYS A 4 26.09 18.38 -7.36
CA LYS A 4 24.83 17.98 -7.97
C LYS A 4 24.07 17.08 -6.99
N HIS A 5 22.96 17.58 -6.46
CA HIS A 5 21.98 16.76 -5.75
C HIS A 5 21.30 15.83 -6.76
N THR A 6 21.70 14.56 -6.78
CA THR A 6 21.00 13.52 -7.54
C THR A 6 19.73 13.14 -6.78
N GLY A 7 18.66 13.90 -7.00
CA GLY A 7 17.33 13.53 -6.55
C GLY A 7 16.87 12.29 -7.30
N THR A 8 16.82 11.16 -6.61
CA THR A 8 16.44 9.86 -7.17
C THR A 8 15.02 9.96 -7.75
N SER A 9 14.91 9.78 -9.07
CA SER A 9 13.74 10.05 -9.92
C SER A 9 12.75 8.88 -9.92
N LEU A 10 11.54 9.10 -10.45
CA LEU A 10 10.56 8.04 -10.76
C LEU A 10 11.22 6.92 -11.60
N GLU A 11 12.15 7.29 -12.48
CA GLU A 11 12.93 6.38 -13.32
C GLU A 11 13.77 5.38 -12.52
N ASP A 12 14.24 5.76 -11.33
CA ASP A 12 15.05 4.87 -10.49
C ASP A 12 14.17 3.82 -9.81
N LEU A 13 12.92 4.17 -9.47
CA LEU A 13 11.93 3.22 -8.94
C LEU A 13 11.50 2.24 -10.03
N ILE A 14 11.24 2.75 -11.24
CA ILE A 14 10.90 1.91 -12.39
C ILE A 14 12.06 0.97 -12.72
N SER A 15 13.30 1.46 -12.66
CA SER A 15 14.49 0.62 -12.90
C SER A 15 14.65 -0.45 -11.82
N ALA A 16 14.43 -0.12 -10.55
CA ALA A 16 14.46 -1.09 -9.44
C ALA A 16 13.40 -2.19 -9.61
N LEU A 17 12.18 -1.84 -10.03
CA LEU A 17 11.11 -2.80 -10.29
C LEU A 17 11.45 -3.73 -11.46
N ARG A 18 12.00 -3.19 -12.55
CA ARG A 18 12.45 -4.00 -13.69
C ARG A 18 13.56 -4.98 -13.30
N THR A 19 14.49 -4.57 -12.43
CA THR A 19 15.54 -5.48 -11.94
C THR A 19 14.99 -6.59 -11.03
N LEU A 20 13.95 -6.32 -10.24
CA LEU A 20 13.26 -7.35 -9.45
C LEU A 20 12.57 -8.38 -10.36
N GLN A 21 11.95 -7.94 -11.44
CA GLN A 21 11.32 -8.82 -12.44
C GLN A 21 12.31 -9.62 -13.29
N ALA A 22 13.58 -9.16 -13.40
CA ALA A 22 14.59 -9.77 -14.26
C ALA A 22 15.48 -10.82 -13.57
N ASN A 23 15.47 -10.91 -12.24
CA ASN A 23 16.29 -11.87 -11.49
C ASN A 23 15.68 -13.30 -11.54
N GLY A 24 15.95 -14.00 -12.64
CA GLY A 24 16.15 -15.45 -12.75
C GLY A 24 15.10 -16.41 -12.16
N GLU A 25 14.45 -17.17 -13.05
CA GLU A 25 13.63 -18.38 -12.83
C GLU A 25 12.21 -18.25 -12.26
N LYS A 26 11.84 -17.14 -11.62
CA LYS A 26 10.47 -16.99 -11.10
C LYS A 26 9.56 -16.32 -12.11
N LYS A 27 8.66 -17.10 -12.70
CA LYS A 27 7.67 -16.61 -13.66
C LYS A 27 6.63 -15.77 -12.94
N GLU A 28 6.55 -14.49 -13.31
CA GLU A 28 5.46 -13.60 -12.89
C GLU A 28 4.10 -14.17 -13.33
N ASN A 29 3.19 -14.29 -12.38
CA ASN A 29 1.82 -14.68 -12.67
C ASN A 29 1.10 -13.53 -13.36
N LYS A 30 0.45 -13.84 -14.49
CA LYS A 30 -0.29 -12.87 -15.30
C LYS A 30 -1.64 -12.52 -14.67
N VAL A 31 -1.61 -11.97 -13.47
CA VAL A 31 -2.77 -11.38 -12.79
C VAL A 31 -2.91 -9.90 -13.16
N ALA A 32 -4.10 -9.34 -12.91
CA ALA A 32 -4.31 -7.91 -13.12
C ALA A 32 -3.38 -7.11 -12.19
N VAL A 33 -2.70 -6.12 -12.74
CA VAL A 33 -1.91 -5.16 -11.95
C VAL A 33 -2.84 -4.15 -11.27
N PRO A 34 -2.45 -3.57 -10.12
CA PRO A 34 -3.22 -2.52 -9.47
C PRO A 34 -3.45 -1.30 -10.37
N ASN A 35 -4.57 -0.64 -10.16
CA ASN A 35 -4.83 0.66 -10.77
C ASN A 35 -3.99 1.74 -10.10
N SER A 36 -3.77 2.84 -10.83
CA SER A 36 -3.10 4.02 -10.27
C SER A 36 -3.98 4.65 -9.18
N TYR A 37 -3.40 4.91 -8.02
CA TYR A 37 -4.10 5.46 -6.86
C TYR A 37 -3.85 6.95 -6.72
N ASP A 38 -4.95 7.71 -6.54
CA ASP A 38 -4.96 9.17 -6.50
C ASP A 38 -4.97 9.75 -5.07
N GLY A 39 -5.08 8.88 -4.06
CA GLY A 39 -5.21 9.28 -2.65
C GLY A 39 -6.66 9.45 -2.18
N SER A 40 -7.66 9.07 -2.99
CA SER A 40 -9.06 9.15 -2.61
C SER A 40 -9.41 8.13 -1.53
N PRO A 41 -9.97 8.55 -0.37
CA PRO A 41 -10.40 7.63 0.68
C PRO A 41 -11.38 6.56 0.20
N ALA A 42 -12.27 6.91 -0.74
CA ALA A 42 -13.26 5.99 -1.30
C ALA A 42 -12.63 4.85 -2.11
N LYS A 43 -11.41 5.02 -2.62
CA LYS A 43 -10.68 4.01 -3.40
C LYS A 43 -9.60 3.29 -2.59
N ALA A 44 -9.33 3.72 -1.35
CA ALA A 44 -8.21 3.24 -0.55
C ALA A 44 -8.28 1.72 -0.29
N SER A 45 -9.47 1.22 0.09
CA SER A 45 -9.68 -0.23 0.33
C SER A 45 -9.53 -1.06 -0.95
N THR A 46 -10.15 -0.61 -2.04
CA THR A 46 -10.03 -1.28 -3.35
C THR A 46 -8.57 -1.33 -3.82
N PHE A 47 -7.83 -0.23 -3.69
CA PHE A 47 -6.43 -0.18 -4.06
C PHE A 47 -5.58 -1.17 -3.24
N LEU A 48 -5.75 -1.21 -1.92
CA LEU A 48 -5.03 -2.18 -1.09
C LEU A 48 -5.39 -3.62 -1.46
N THR A 49 -6.65 -3.90 -1.76
CA THR A 49 -7.10 -5.23 -2.20
C THR A 49 -6.43 -5.64 -3.51
N GLU A 50 -6.34 -4.74 -4.50
CA GLU A 50 -5.65 -5.00 -5.76
C GLU A 50 -4.16 -5.27 -5.55
N VAL A 51 -3.51 -4.51 -4.66
CA VAL A 51 -2.11 -4.72 -4.28
C VAL A 51 -1.91 -6.07 -3.61
N ASP A 52 -2.77 -6.42 -2.65
CA ASP A 52 -2.66 -7.65 -1.87
C ASP A 52 -2.85 -8.88 -2.78
N LEU A 53 -3.86 -8.85 -3.65
CA LEU A 53 -4.09 -9.90 -4.66
C LEU A 53 -2.87 -10.09 -5.57
N TYR A 54 -2.24 -9.00 -6.02
CA TYR A 54 -1.06 -9.08 -6.87
C TYR A 54 0.14 -9.65 -6.13
N LEU A 55 0.39 -9.19 -4.89
CA LEU A 55 1.49 -9.64 -4.06
C LEU A 55 1.31 -11.10 -3.64
N MET A 56 0.09 -11.55 -3.35
CA MET A 56 -0.21 -12.97 -3.07
C MET A 56 0.05 -13.85 -4.29
N ALA A 57 -0.37 -13.39 -5.48
CA ALA A 57 -0.13 -14.14 -6.71
C ALA A 57 1.35 -14.16 -7.11
N ASN A 58 2.14 -13.18 -6.67
CA ASN A 58 3.56 -13.03 -7.03
C ASN A 58 4.46 -13.02 -5.80
N ASP A 59 4.10 -13.74 -4.75
CA ASP A 59 4.76 -13.74 -3.44
C ASP A 59 6.27 -13.98 -3.54
N THR A 60 6.66 -14.87 -4.45
CA THR A 60 8.05 -15.23 -4.67
C THR A 60 8.90 -14.12 -5.30
N LEU A 61 8.27 -13.13 -5.95
CA LEU A 61 8.90 -11.93 -6.53
C LEU A 61 9.00 -10.78 -5.52
N TYR A 62 8.17 -10.77 -4.48
CA TYR A 62 8.15 -9.74 -3.44
C TYR A 62 8.31 -10.36 -2.04
N PRO A 63 9.42 -11.07 -1.78
CA PRO A 63 9.57 -11.90 -0.59
C PRO A 63 9.77 -11.10 0.70
N ASN A 64 10.12 -9.82 0.61
CA ASN A 64 10.45 -8.98 1.75
C ASN A 64 9.64 -7.68 1.76
N ASP A 65 9.62 -7.01 2.92
CA ASP A 65 8.84 -5.79 3.13
C ASP A 65 9.25 -4.65 2.20
N LYS A 66 10.56 -4.51 1.95
CA LYS A 66 11.09 -3.49 1.03
C LYS A 66 10.43 -3.60 -0.34
N ASP A 67 10.40 -4.80 -0.90
CA ASP A 67 9.89 -5.03 -2.25
C ASP A 67 8.38 -4.78 -2.34
N LYS A 68 7.62 -5.19 -1.31
CA LYS A 68 6.17 -4.92 -1.20
C LYS A 68 5.86 -3.41 -1.09
N ILE A 69 6.63 -2.69 -0.26
CA ILE A 69 6.51 -1.24 -0.08
C ILE A 69 6.81 -0.51 -1.39
N LEU A 70 7.93 -0.83 -2.04
CA LEU A 70 8.32 -0.18 -3.29
C LEU A 70 7.34 -0.47 -4.43
N PHE A 71 6.86 -1.71 -4.53
CA PHE A 71 5.79 -2.08 -5.47
C PHE A 71 4.56 -1.20 -5.26
N THR A 72 4.04 -1.16 -4.03
CA THR A 72 2.82 -0.40 -3.70
C THR A 72 2.98 1.09 -4.00
N LEU A 73 4.11 1.68 -3.58
CA LEU A 73 4.42 3.09 -3.83
C LEU A 73 4.43 3.42 -5.33
N SER A 74 4.85 2.51 -6.20
CA SER A 74 4.92 2.76 -7.65
C SER A 74 3.57 3.00 -8.32
N TYR A 75 2.47 2.55 -7.70
CA TYR A 75 1.11 2.80 -8.17
C TYR A 75 0.47 4.06 -7.57
N MET A 76 1.15 4.76 -6.66
CA MET A 76 0.65 5.96 -5.98
C MET A 76 1.12 7.25 -6.66
N LYS A 77 0.98 7.31 -7.98
CA LYS A 77 1.58 8.37 -8.82
C LYS A 77 0.66 9.54 -9.15
N ASP A 78 -0.59 9.50 -8.71
CA ASP A 78 -1.59 10.51 -9.06
C ASP A 78 -1.92 11.46 -7.90
N ARG A 79 -2.26 12.70 -8.23
CA ARG A 79 -2.80 13.74 -7.33
C ARG A 79 -2.09 13.79 -5.96
N HIS A 80 -2.84 13.58 -4.87
CA HIS A 80 -2.34 13.73 -3.50
C HIS A 80 -1.47 12.55 -3.08
N ALA A 81 -1.76 11.35 -3.60
CA ALA A 81 -0.94 10.16 -3.38
C ALA A 81 0.48 10.35 -3.92
N ALA A 82 0.67 11.07 -5.03
CA ALA A 82 2.00 11.34 -5.60
C ALA A 82 2.95 12.04 -4.62
N LYS A 83 2.43 13.01 -3.85
CA LYS A 83 3.22 13.75 -2.86
C LYS A 83 3.58 12.84 -1.68
N TRP A 84 2.64 12.02 -1.22
CA TRP A 84 2.87 11.06 -0.14
C TRP A 84 3.86 9.98 -0.55
N MET A 85 3.73 9.43 -1.76
CA MET A 85 4.66 8.48 -2.36
C MET A 85 6.09 9.02 -2.31
N LYS A 86 6.28 10.26 -2.78
CA LYS A 86 7.60 10.90 -2.78
C LYS A 86 8.15 11.06 -1.36
N ALA A 87 7.32 11.48 -0.41
CA ALA A 87 7.72 11.63 0.99
C ALA A 87 8.15 10.29 1.60
N LYS A 88 7.32 9.25 1.46
CA LYS A 88 7.61 7.90 2.00
C LYS A 88 8.80 7.24 1.33
N THR A 89 8.97 7.42 0.02
CA THR A 89 10.16 6.95 -0.70
C THR A 89 11.43 7.61 -0.17
N ASN A 90 11.39 8.93 0.11
CA ASN A 90 12.54 9.65 0.63
C ASN A 90 12.89 9.23 2.06
N GLU A 91 11.88 9.04 2.91
CA GLU A 91 12.01 8.52 4.27
C GLU A 91 12.67 7.13 4.25
N TYR A 92 12.14 6.21 3.44
CA TYR A 92 12.69 4.86 3.33
C TYR A 92 14.15 4.85 2.84
N LYS A 93 14.47 5.67 1.82
CA LYS A 93 15.84 5.81 1.29
C LYS A 93 16.80 6.37 2.33
N LYS A 94 16.33 7.30 3.17
CA LYS A 94 17.14 7.86 4.25
C LYS A 94 17.49 6.75 5.26
N ASN A 95 16.49 6.02 5.74
CA ASN A 95 16.70 4.95 6.72
C ASN A 95 17.57 3.82 6.16
N LEU A 96 17.43 3.50 4.86
CA LEU A 96 18.28 2.51 4.20
C LEU A 96 19.76 2.92 4.21
N LYS A 97 20.06 4.18 3.87
CA LYS A 97 21.44 4.70 3.90
C LYS A 97 22.01 4.74 5.32
N GLU A 98 21.18 5.12 6.30
CA GLU A 98 21.60 5.15 7.70
C GLU A 98 21.89 3.73 8.20
N LYS A 99 21.08 2.75 7.82
CA LYS A 99 21.32 1.33 8.12
C LYS A 99 22.55 0.75 7.42
N GLU A 100 22.81 1.12 6.17
CA GLU A 100 24.01 0.71 5.45
C GLU A 100 25.29 1.32 6.04
N ALA A 101 25.20 2.52 6.63
CA ALA A 101 26.30 3.18 7.33
C ALA A 101 26.47 2.72 8.78
N GLU A 102 25.58 1.85 9.27
CA GLU A 102 25.56 1.37 10.63
C GLU A 102 26.74 0.42 10.90
N ALA A 103 27.43 0.62 12.03
CA ALA A 103 28.52 -0.27 12.41
C ALA A 103 27.98 -1.65 12.79
N SER A 104 28.68 -2.72 12.41
CA SER A 104 28.28 -4.10 12.74
C SER A 104 28.20 -4.39 14.24
N ASP A 105 28.84 -3.56 15.07
CA ASP A 105 28.88 -3.69 16.53
C ASP A 105 27.82 -2.81 17.24
N THR A 106 26.90 -2.21 16.48
CA THR A 106 25.83 -1.36 17.03
C THR A 106 24.87 -2.20 17.86
N LYS A 107 24.54 -1.71 19.05
CA LYS A 107 23.66 -2.43 19.98
C LYS A 107 22.25 -2.52 19.40
N PRO A 108 21.49 -3.60 19.67
CA PRO A 108 20.13 -3.79 19.15
C PRO A 108 19.18 -2.60 19.37
N GLU A 109 19.30 -1.92 20.51
CA GLU A 109 18.49 -0.74 20.86
C GLU A 109 18.79 0.51 20.02
N ASP A 110 19.98 0.58 19.42
CA ASP A 110 20.45 1.71 18.62
C ASP A 110 20.35 1.41 17.11
N GLN A 111 19.86 0.22 16.73
CA GLN A 111 19.81 -0.21 15.34
C GLN A 111 18.82 0.61 14.52
N ILE A 112 19.19 0.88 13.27
CA ILE A 112 18.31 1.61 12.36
C ILE A 112 17.14 0.72 11.96
N HIS A 113 15.95 1.15 12.38
CA HIS A 113 14.69 0.51 12.04
C HIS A 113 14.30 0.82 10.58
N LEU A 114 14.10 -0.23 9.78
CA LEU A 114 13.50 -0.11 8.46
C LEU A 114 12.01 -0.37 8.58
N MET A 115 11.22 0.54 8.01
CA MET A 115 9.77 0.43 8.01
C MET A 115 9.34 -0.93 7.47
N THR A 116 8.54 -1.65 8.27
CA THR A 116 7.99 -2.95 7.90
C THR A 116 6.78 -2.78 6.98
N TRP A 117 6.33 -3.87 6.36
CA TRP A 117 5.12 -3.86 5.54
C TRP A 117 3.87 -3.48 6.36
N GLU A 118 3.77 -3.99 7.59
CA GLU A 118 2.65 -3.67 8.50
C GLU A 118 2.63 -2.19 8.90
N GLU A 119 3.79 -1.62 9.26
CA GLU A 119 3.90 -0.19 9.58
C GLU A 119 3.59 0.70 8.36
N PHE A 120 3.97 0.26 7.17
CA PHE A 120 3.60 0.94 5.94
C PHE A 120 2.07 0.95 5.74
N LEU A 121 1.40 -0.19 5.93
CA LEU A 121 -0.06 -0.29 5.84
C LEU A 121 -0.75 0.60 6.87
N ASP A 122 -0.27 0.63 8.11
CA ASP A 122 -0.80 1.53 9.15
C ASP A 122 -0.64 2.99 8.77
N ASN A 123 0.53 3.38 8.25
CA ASN A 123 0.77 4.73 7.76
C ASN A 123 -0.14 5.07 6.59
N PHE A 124 -0.39 4.11 5.69
CA PHE A 124 -1.31 4.28 4.56
C PHE A 124 -2.75 4.48 5.06
N LYS A 125 -3.22 3.63 5.98
CA LYS A 125 -4.56 3.73 6.57
C LYS A 125 -4.74 5.08 7.27
N LYS A 126 -3.77 5.51 8.09
CA LYS A 126 -3.80 6.83 8.75
C LYS A 126 -3.84 8.00 7.74
N ALA A 127 -3.16 7.87 6.61
CA ALA A 127 -3.09 8.93 5.61
C ALA A 127 -4.32 9.01 4.70
N PHE A 128 -4.95 7.87 4.40
CA PHE A 128 -5.94 7.77 3.33
C PHE A 128 -7.27 7.13 3.72
N GLN A 129 -7.33 6.36 4.80
CA GLN A 129 -8.58 5.82 5.36
C GLN A 129 -8.99 6.68 6.55
N LEU A 130 -9.63 7.82 6.26
CA LEU A 130 -10.15 8.75 7.27
C LEU A 130 -11.32 8.18 8.09
N LEU A 131 -11.96 7.12 7.60
CA LEU A 131 -13.02 6.39 8.28
C LEU A 131 -12.59 4.93 8.37
N ASP A 132 -12.56 4.41 9.59
CA ASP A 132 -12.55 2.99 9.85
C ASP A 132 -13.65 2.32 9.01
N ILE A 133 -13.29 1.29 8.24
CA ILE A 133 -14.20 0.60 7.32
C ILE A 133 -15.40 0.06 8.11
N GLY A 134 -15.17 -0.46 9.32
CA GLY A 134 -16.21 -0.86 10.25
C GLY A 134 -17.16 0.29 10.59
N THR A 135 -16.62 1.45 10.92
CA THR A 135 -17.40 2.65 11.26
C THR A 135 -18.20 3.18 10.07
N ASP A 136 -17.63 3.23 8.87
CA ASP A 136 -18.34 3.63 7.65
C ASP A 136 -19.44 2.64 7.29
N ALA A 137 -19.16 1.33 7.37
CA ALA A 137 -20.13 0.28 7.15
C ALA A 137 -21.29 0.34 8.15
N ARG A 138 -21.00 0.58 9.44
CA ARG A 138 -22.02 0.79 10.50
C ARG A 138 -22.89 2.02 10.23
N LEU A 139 -22.30 3.14 9.82
CA LEU A 139 -23.05 4.35 9.45
C LEU A 139 -23.96 4.09 8.24
N LYS A 140 -23.43 3.41 7.21
CA LYS A 140 -24.20 3.03 6.02
C LYS A 140 -25.32 2.04 6.35
N LEU A 141 -25.09 1.06 7.23
CA LEU A 141 -26.12 0.13 7.72
C LEU A 141 -27.25 0.86 8.44
N ARG A 142 -26.92 1.81 9.33
CA ARG A 142 -27.92 2.62 10.05
C ARG A 142 -28.81 3.40 9.10
N ASP A 143 -28.23 3.89 8.01
CA ASP A 143 -28.92 4.71 7.02
C ASP A 143 -29.53 3.86 5.87
N LEU A 144 -29.25 2.55 5.82
CA LEU A 144 -29.71 1.63 4.78
C LEU A 144 -31.22 1.37 4.92
N LYS A 145 -31.98 1.82 3.92
CA LYS A 145 -33.43 1.56 3.80
C LYS A 145 -33.72 0.96 2.43
N GLN A 146 -34.60 -0.02 2.38
CA GLN A 146 -35.03 -0.64 1.11
C GLN A 146 -35.66 0.39 0.15
N ASN A 147 -36.46 1.33 0.66
CA ASN A 147 -37.15 2.35 -0.14
C ASN A 147 -37.85 1.75 -1.37
N LYS A 148 -37.61 2.28 -2.58
CA LYS A 148 -38.14 1.78 -3.86
C LYS A 148 -37.24 0.74 -4.53
N LYS A 149 -36.14 0.30 -3.89
CA LYS A 149 -35.23 -0.70 -4.46
C LYS A 149 -35.83 -2.10 -4.36
N HIS A 150 -35.44 -2.97 -5.27
CA HIS A 150 -35.81 -4.39 -5.20
C HIS A 150 -35.21 -5.04 -3.95
N MET A 151 -35.94 -6.00 -3.38
CA MET A 151 -35.56 -6.67 -2.14
C MET A 151 -34.19 -7.36 -2.24
N ASP A 152 -33.89 -7.95 -3.39
CA ASP A 152 -32.61 -8.63 -3.63
C ASP A 152 -31.42 -7.65 -3.59
N GLU A 153 -31.60 -6.44 -4.11
CA GLU A 153 -30.57 -5.39 -4.06
C GLU A 153 -30.36 -4.90 -2.62
N TYR A 154 -31.43 -4.78 -1.84
CA TYR A 154 -31.35 -4.44 -0.42
C TYR A 154 -30.62 -5.52 0.38
N ILE A 155 -31.01 -6.79 0.22
CA ILE A 155 -30.38 -7.94 0.90
C ILE A 155 -28.90 -8.03 0.55
N THR A 156 -28.55 -7.83 -0.72
CA THR A 156 -27.14 -7.85 -1.17
C THR A 156 -26.34 -6.74 -0.51
N ASN A 157 -26.83 -5.50 -0.54
CA ASN A 157 -26.14 -4.36 0.10
C ASN A 157 -26.02 -4.54 1.62
N PHE A 158 -27.07 -5.05 2.28
CA PHE A 158 -27.04 -5.33 3.71
C PHE A 158 -25.94 -6.35 4.06
N ARG A 159 -25.85 -7.46 3.31
CA ARG A 159 -24.84 -8.51 3.55
C ARG A 159 -23.42 -8.00 3.35
N LEU A 160 -23.17 -7.23 2.29
CA LEU A 160 -21.85 -6.65 2.03
C LEU A 160 -21.43 -5.69 3.15
N LEU A 161 -22.32 -4.79 3.56
CA LEU A 161 -22.03 -3.87 4.67
C LEU A 161 -21.90 -4.58 6.01
N ALA A 162 -22.61 -5.69 6.24
CA ALA A 162 -22.48 -6.49 7.45
C ALA A 162 -21.07 -7.09 7.57
N ILE A 163 -20.54 -7.66 6.48
CA ILE A 163 -19.16 -8.18 6.41
C ILE A 163 -18.15 -7.08 6.78
N ASP A 164 -18.31 -5.89 6.20
CA ASP A 164 -17.40 -4.76 6.42
C ASP A 164 -17.54 -4.10 7.80
N SER A 165 -18.61 -4.39 8.55
CA SER A 165 -18.93 -3.71 9.83
C SER A 165 -18.17 -4.24 11.06
N GLU A 166 -17.35 -5.27 10.87
CA GLU A 166 -16.62 -6.01 11.92
C GLU A 166 -17.54 -6.61 13.00
N TYR A 167 -18.83 -6.84 12.69
CA TYR A 167 -19.68 -7.75 13.47
C TYR A 167 -19.32 -9.19 13.09
N ASP A 168 -18.16 -9.65 13.53
CA ASP A 168 -17.98 -11.08 13.83
C ASP A 168 -18.45 -11.29 15.28
N ASP A 169 -19.20 -12.38 15.50
CA ASP A 169 -19.95 -12.75 16.72
C ASP A 169 -19.28 -12.47 18.08
#